data_AF-A0A6L8KHE8-F1
#
_entry.id   AF-A0A6L8KHE8-F1
#
_cell.length_a   1.000
_cell.length_b   1.000
_cell.length_c   1.000
_cell.angle_alpha   90.00
_cell.angle_beta   90.00
_cell.angle_gamma   90.00
#
_symmetry.space_group_name_H-M   'P 1'
#
loop_
_entity.id
_entity.type
_entity.pdbx_description
1 polymer ?
#
loop_
_entity_poly.entity_id
_entity_poly.type
_entity_poly.pdbx_seq_one_letter_code
_entity_poly.pdbx_strand_id
1 'polypeptide(L)'
;MSQPTTLDLVLQISQGALLVPLKKTAAILGLETQTVRNRLCEKRFQLDPVKIGSRNFFRVSDIAQLIDASAMKESTPTRGRPRKSSKVAK
;
A
#
# COMPACT_ATOMS: atom_id res chain seq x y z
N MET A 1 -7.94 14.07 24.58
CA MET A 1 -7.16 12.96 24.01
C MET A 1 -7.03 13.23 22.52
N SER A 2 -5.83 13.55 22.04
CA SER A 2 -5.59 13.70 20.60
C SER A 2 -5.63 12.33 19.94
N GLN A 3 -6.31 12.22 18.80
CA GLN A 3 -6.34 10.98 18.01
C GLN A 3 -4.93 10.71 17.45
N PRO A 4 -4.43 9.47 17.52
CA PRO A 4 -3.12 9.13 16.97
C PRO A 4 -3.15 9.31 15.45
N THR A 5 -2.10 9.93 14.90
CA THR A 5 -1.99 10.12 13.45
C THR A 5 -1.57 8.81 12.77
N THR A 6 -1.85 8.65 11.48
CA THR A 6 -1.41 7.48 10.69
C THR A 6 0.11 7.30 10.76
N LEU A 7 0.87 8.41 10.78
CA LEU A 7 2.31 8.37 10.96
C LEU A 7 2.71 7.77 12.31
N ASP A 8 2.06 8.17 13.40
CA ASP A 8 2.32 7.63 14.74
C ASP A 8 2.06 6.13 14.79
N LEU A 9 0.99 5.66 14.14
CA LEU A 9 0.66 4.23 14.05
C LEU A 9 1.72 3.44 13.28
N VAL A 10 2.12 3.93 12.10
CA VAL A 10 3.16 3.26 11.29
C VAL A 10 4.50 3.27 12.03
N LEU A 11 4.82 4.37 12.72
CA LEU A 11 6.03 4.49 13.53
C LEU A 11 6.02 3.48 14.70
N GLN A 12 4.90 3.35 15.40
CA GLN A 12 4.73 2.36 16.47
C GLN A 12 4.90 0.93 15.96
N ILE A 13 4.27 0.58 14.83
CA ILE A 13 4.41 -0.75 14.20
C ILE A 13 5.85 -1.01 13.75
N SER A 14 6.54 0.03 13.27
CA SER A 14 7.94 -0.05 12.85
C SER A 14 8.94 -0.10 14.00
N GLN A 15 8.48 0.07 15.26
CA GLN A 15 9.30 0.19 16.47
C GLN A 15 10.21 1.43 16.46
N GLY A 16 9.71 2.56 15.93
CA GLY A 16 10.46 3.83 15.89
C GLY A 16 11.48 3.93 14.74
N ALA A 17 11.51 2.97 13.82
CA ALA A 17 12.45 2.97 12.71
C ALA A 17 11.98 3.93 11.60
N LEU A 18 12.78 4.96 11.27
CA LEU A 18 12.48 5.89 10.19
C LEU A 18 12.50 5.23 8.79
N LEU A 19 13.28 4.15 8.65
CA LEU A 19 13.41 3.38 7.43
C LEU A 19 12.93 1.95 7.66
N VAL A 20 11.92 1.56 6.90
CA VAL A 20 11.26 0.27 7.02
C VAL A 20 11.71 -0.64 5.87
N PRO A 21 12.24 -1.86 6.16
CA PRO A 21 12.59 -2.82 5.11
C PRO A 21 11.37 -3.26 4.33
N LEU A 22 11.54 -3.57 3.04
CA LEU A 22 10.47 -4.03 2.13
C LEU A 22 9.54 -5.09 2.75
N LYS A 23 10.09 -6.08 3.46
CA LYS A 23 9.28 -7.14 4.10
C LYS A 23 8.30 -6.59 5.14
N LYS A 24 8.74 -5.64 5.97
CA LYS A 24 7.88 -4.97 6.96
C LYS A 24 6.88 -4.04 6.27
N THR A 25 7.32 -3.29 5.25
CA THR A 25 6.42 -2.43 4.46
C THR A 25 5.29 -3.22 3.81
N ALA A 26 5.60 -4.38 3.24
CA ALA A 26 4.59 -5.28 2.66
C ALA A 26 3.56 -5.72 3.71
N ALA A 27 4.02 -6.08 4.91
CA ALA A 27 3.12 -6.43 6.02
C ALA A 27 2.22 -5.27 6.46
N ILE A 28 2.76 -4.05 6.56
CA ILE A 28 1.98 -2.85 6.93
C ILE A 28 0.91 -2.54 5.87
N LEU A 29 1.23 -2.70 4.59
CA LEU A 29 0.30 -2.45 3.48
C LEU A 29 -0.68 -3.62 3.23
N GLY A 30 -0.57 -4.72 3.97
CA GLY A 30 -1.38 -5.93 3.75
C GLY A 30 -1.12 -6.60 2.40
N LEU A 31 0.07 -6.41 1.82
CA LEU A 31 0.48 -6.97 0.53
C LEU A 31 1.48 -8.11 0.71
N GLU A 32 1.49 -9.03 -0.26
CA GLU A 32 2.54 -10.04 -0.30
C GLU A 32 3.90 -9.41 -0.68
N THR A 33 4.97 -9.86 -0.02
CA THR A 33 6.33 -9.36 -0.28
C THR A 33 6.72 -9.51 -1.75
N GLN A 34 6.36 -10.63 -2.40
CA GLN A 34 6.68 -10.86 -3.80
C GLN A 34 5.91 -9.91 -4.74
N THR A 35 4.64 -9.61 -4.41
CA THR A 35 3.85 -8.61 -5.13
C THR A 35 4.52 -7.23 -5.09
N VAL A 36 5.02 -6.81 -3.94
CA VAL A 36 5.76 -5.53 -3.81
C VAL A 36 7.05 -5.55 -4.64
N ARG A 37 7.81 -6.66 -4.63
CA ARG A 37 9.00 -6.81 -5.48
C ARG A 37 8.68 -6.72 -6.96
N ASN A 38 7.64 -7.40 -7.43
CA ASN A 38 7.24 -7.37 -8.84
C ASN A 38 6.86 -5.94 -9.25
N ARG A 39 6.05 -5.25 -8.43
CA ARG A 39 5.68 -3.85 -8.69
C ARG A 39 6.87 -2.90 -8.72
N LEU A 40 7.89 -3.13 -7.89
CA LEU A 40 9.14 -2.37 -7.95
C LEU A 40 9.92 -2.62 -9.24
N CYS A 41 10.07 -3.89 -9.65
CA CYS A 41 10.73 -4.24 -10.91
C CYS A 41 10.01 -3.62 -12.12
N GLU A 42 8.68 -3.60 -12.09
CA GLU A 42 7.82 -2.99 -13.13
C GLU A 42 7.76 -1.45 -13.04
N LYS A 43 8.40 -0.81 -12.05
CA LYS A 43 8.31 0.63 -11.77
C LYS A 43 6.86 1.13 -11.59
N ARG A 44 5.99 0.26 -11.08
CA ARG A 44 4.57 0.53 -10.80
C ARG A 44 4.27 0.70 -9.32
N PHE A 45 5.28 0.58 -8.47
CA PHE A 45 5.10 0.79 -7.03
C PHE A 45 5.09 2.29 -6.72
N GLN A 46 4.21 2.69 -5.82
CA GLN A 46 3.95 4.11 -5.50
C GLN A 46 4.96 4.69 -4.52
N LEU A 47 5.82 3.87 -3.92
CA LEU A 47 6.87 4.30 -2.99
C LEU A 47 8.23 4.18 -3.64
N ASP A 48 9.07 5.20 -3.44
CA ASP A 48 10.45 5.19 -3.89
C ASP A 48 11.34 4.42 -2.90
N PRO A 49 12.04 3.37 -3.33
CA PRO A 49 12.91 2.60 -2.45
C PRO A 49 14.24 3.35 -2.22
N VAL A 50 14.62 3.48 -0.95
CA VAL A 50 15.98 3.82 -0.54
C VAL A 50 16.80 2.54 -0.46
N LYS A 51 17.80 2.40 -1.33
CA LYS A 51 18.65 1.21 -1.35
C LYS A 51 19.82 1.38 -0.39
N ILE A 52 19.94 0.48 0.59
CA ILE A 52 21.07 0.43 1.52
C ILE A 52 21.69 -0.96 1.40
N GLY A 53 22.87 -1.02 0.80
CA GLY A 53 23.50 -2.28 0.40
C GLY A 53 22.66 -3.05 -0.63
N SER A 54 22.32 -4.30 -0.31
CA SER A 54 21.50 -5.18 -1.16
C SER A 54 20.00 -5.12 -0.88
N ARG A 55 19.56 -4.28 0.09
CA ARG A 55 18.18 -4.26 0.57
C ARG A 55 17.48 -2.93 0.25
N ASN A 56 16.19 -3.03 -0.04
CA ASN A 56 15.32 -1.88 -0.26
C ASN A 56 14.61 -1.50 1.05
N PHE A 57 14.65 -0.21 1.36
CA PHE A 57 13.99 0.42 2.49
C PHE A 57 13.03 1.49 2.00
N PHE A 58 12.05 1.84 2.83
CA PHE A 58 11.05 2.86 2.55
C PHE A 58 10.93 3.78 3.75
N ARG A 59 10.72 5.07 3.52
CA ARG A 59 10.51 6.03 4.60
C ARG A 59 9.13 5.84 5.21
N VAL A 60 9.05 5.95 6.53
CA VAL A 60 7.77 5.86 7.27
C VAL A 60 6.79 6.93 6.81
N SER A 61 7.26 8.14 6.54
CA SER A 61 6.46 9.26 6.03
C SER A 61 5.70 8.88 4.76
N ASP A 62 6.38 8.24 3.82
CA ASP A 62 5.85 7.94 2.50
C ASP A 62 4.84 6.79 2.59
N ILE A 63 5.10 5.81 3.48
CA ILE A 63 4.15 4.74 3.79
C ILE A 63 2.86 5.32 4.40
N ALA A 64 2.98 6.24 5.37
CA ALA A 64 1.83 6.87 6.01
C ALA A 64 1.00 7.67 4.99
N GLN A 65 1.66 8.50 4.18
CA GLN A 65 1.01 9.26 3.11
C GLN A 65 0.29 8.36 2.11
N LEU A 66 0.86 7.21 1.77
CA LEU A 66 0.22 6.26 0.87
C LEU A 66 -1.05 5.66 1.48
N ILE A 67 -1.03 5.34 2.77
CA ILE A 67 -2.20 4.82 3.50
C ILE A 67 -3.30 5.89 3.53
N ASP A 68 -2.94 7.12 3.88
CA ASP A 68 -3.88 8.24 3.93
C ASP A 68 -4.50 8.50 2.54
N ALA A 69 -3.68 8.52 1.48
CA ALA A 69 -4.16 8.68 0.10
C ALA A 69 -5.04 7.53 -0.38
N SER A 70 -4.82 6.32 0.14
CA SER A 70 -5.64 5.14 -0.18
C SER A 70 -6.98 5.16 0.55
N ALA A 71 -7.00 5.65 1.80
CA ALA A 71 -8.24 5.84 2.56
C ALA A 71 -9.18 6.86 1.91
N MET A 72 -8.63 7.88 1.23
CA MET A 72 -9.43 8.86 0.49
C MET A 72 -9.99 8.32 -0.84
N LYS A 73 -9.42 7.23 -1.38
CA LYS A 73 -9.91 6.58 -2.60
C LYS A 73 -10.94 5.50 -2.23
N GLU A 74 -12.13 5.90 -1.83
CA GLU A 74 -13.27 4.99 -1.80
C GLU A 74 -13.53 4.48 -3.22
N SER A 75 -13.32 3.18 -3.44
CA SER A 75 -13.68 2.54 -4.69
C SER A 75 -15.20 2.51 -4.80
N THR A 76 -15.77 3.34 -5.68
CA THR A 76 -17.17 3.19 -6.07
C THR A 76 -17.37 1.75 -6.58
N PRO A 77 -18.33 0.98 -6.04
CA PRO A 77 -18.53 -0.40 -6.47
C PRO A 77 -18.84 -0.41 -7.96
N THR A 78 -17.93 -1.00 -8.74
CA THR A 78 -18.13 -1.14 -10.18
C THR A 78 -19.25 -2.14 -10.39
N ARG A 79 -20.35 -1.69 -11.01
CA ARG A 79 -21.51 -2.55 -11.35
C ARG A 79 -20.99 -3.83 -12.00
N GLY A 80 -21.34 -4.98 -11.41
CA GLY A 80 -20.89 -6.28 -11.90
C GLY A 80 -21.29 -6.54 -13.36
N ARG A 81 -20.65 -7.53 -13.97
CA ARG A 81 -20.93 -7.96 -15.35
C ARG A 81 -22.44 -8.21 -15.53
N PRO A 82 -23.10 -7.63 -16.55
CA PRO A 82 -24.52 -7.89 -16.80
C PRO A 82 -24.75 -9.40 -17.00
N ARG A 83 -25.81 -9.93 -16.37
CA ARG A 83 -26.19 -11.35 -16.42
C ARG A 83 -26.52 -11.76 -17.87
N LYS A 84 -26.16 -12.97 -18.29
CA LYS A 84 -26.47 -13.51 -19.63
C LYS A 84 -27.94 -13.36 -20.03
N SER A 85 -28.88 -13.47 -19.08
CA SER A 85 -30.32 -13.33 -19.31
C SER A 85 -30.74 -11.95 -19.85
N SER A 86 -29.95 -10.90 -19.58
CA SER A 86 -30.21 -9.56 -20.12
C SER A 86 -29.90 -9.42 -21.62
N LYS A 87 -29.27 -10.42 -22.25
CA LYS A 87 -28.95 -10.40 -23.69
C LYS A 87 -29.99 -11.08 -24.59
N VAL A 88 -30.92 -11.84 -24.03
CA VAL A 88 -31.86 -12.69 -24.80
C VAL A 88 -33.22 -12.00 -25.04
N ALA A 89 -33.51 -10.91 -24.32
CA ALA A 89 -34.71 -10.11 -24.54
C ALA A 89 -34.42 -8.96 -25.51
N LYS A 90 -34.20 -9.28 -26.79
CA LYS A 90 -34.23 -8.31 -27.89
C LYS A 90 -34.87 -8.95 -29.11
#